data_AF-A0A849V3B6-F1
#
_entry.id   AF-A0A849V3B6-F1
#
_cell.length_a   1.000
_cell.length_b   1.000
_cell.length_c   1.000
_cell.angle_alpha   90.00
_cell.angle_beta   90.00
_cell.angle_gamma   90.00
#
_symmetry.space_group_name_H-M   'P 1'
#
loop_
_entity.id
_entity.type
_entity.pdbx_description
1 polymer ?
#
loop_
_entity_poly.entity_id
_entity_poly.type
_entity_poly.pdbx_seq_one_letter_code
_entity_poly.pdbx_strand_id
1 'polypeptide(L)'
;MHNKKNLNKSLIKAVITLIFTLTSLHIHAFNGGGSHDLTMATHDFANAGGNSQPITNMDDLMGRQPNPNVNVNGIGIYVYDGMFSLDALGPYQVFKTAGLKTFLIAKKKGNITMSNGLTIAVDKSISEVTQLDVLLIPGGAGGTAMQTIDTEILDWIQKIDQTSIYTTSVCTGAWILGAAGLLEGKDASTHWYRANEMLTKFGADYTGKRWTRDGKYWTSAGVTAGLDMSLALVNHLFGKEYTQAVMLDMEYDPQPPIKGGSVKKSVPIIAQLMRDMYDFFLINFVNCPLGTPGACLFN
;
A
#
# COMPACT_ATOMS: atom_id res chain seq x y z
N MET A 1 -47.25 -27.69 10.66
CA MET A 1 -46.33 -26.68 11.24
C MET A 1 -44.91 -27.24 11.17
N HIS A 2 -44.24 -27.17 10.02
CA HIS A 2 -43.34 -26.08 9.57
C HIS A 2 -42.15 -25.85 10.53
N ASN A 3 -41.05 -26.58 10.36
CA ASN A 3 -39.91 -26.36 9.45
C ASN A 3 -38.86 -25.40 10.05
N LYS A 4 -37.92 -25.95 10.85
CA LYS A 4 -36.64 -25.31 11.21
C LYS A 4 -35.54 -25.82 10.27
N LYS A 5 -35.49 -25.24 9.06
CA LYS A 5 -34.30 -25.17 8.22
C LYS A 5 -34.10 -23.70 7.89
N ASN A 6 -33.01 -23.11 8.36
CA ASN A 6 -32.24 -22.04 7.72
C ASN A 6 -31.16 -21.55 8.70
N LEU A 7 -30.14 -22.39 8.93
CA LEU A 7 -28.83 -21.87 9.28
C LEU A 7 -28.32 -21.11 8.05
N ASN A 8 -27.99 -19.84 8.25
CA ASN A 8 -27.63 -18.90 7.19
C ASN A 8 -26.37 -19.40 6.46
N LYS A 9 -26.54 -19.93 5.24
CA LYS A 9 -25.45 -20.42 4.37
C LYS A 9 -24.39 -19.34 4.08
N SER A 10 -24.70 -18.07 4.33
CA SER A 10 -23.75 -16.96 4.19
C SER A 10 -22.81 -16.81 5.39
N LEU A 11 -23.27 -17.11 6.61
CA LEU A 11 -22.46 -17.06 7.83
C LEU A 11 -21.46 -18.22 7.88
N ILE A 12 -21.91 -19.41 7.47
CA ILE A 12 -21.05 -20.58 7.30
C ILE A 12 -20.00 -20.33 6.21
N LYS A 13 -20.36 -19.67 5.09
CA LYS A 13 -19.38 -19.31 4.04
C LYS A 13 -18.36 -18.27 4.51
N ALA A 14 -18.74 -17.26 5.29
CA ALA A 14 -17.82 -16.21 5.75
C ALA A 14 -16.82 -16.73 6.80
N VAL A 15 -17.29 -17.54 7.75
CA VAL A 15 -16.43 -18.20 8.74
C VAL A 15 -15.54 -19.25 8.09
N ILE A 16 -16.05 -20.00 7.10
CA ILE A 16 -15.24 -20.90 6.27
C ILE A 16 -14.19 -20.11 5.48
N THR A 17 -14.49 -18.97 4.86
CA THR A 17 -13.48 -18.19 4.11
C THR A 17 -12.35 -17.67 5.00
N LEU A 18 -12.66 -17.23 6.22
CA LEU A 18 -11.67 -16.76 7.19
C LEU A 18 -10.82 -17.92 7.76
N ILE A 19 -11.43 -19.09 7.98
CA ILE A 19 -10.75 -20.32 8.42
C ILE A 19 -9.91 -20.93 7.28
N PHE A 20 -10.36 -20.89 6.02
CA PHE A 20 -9.64 -21.45 4.88
C PHE A 20 -8.40 -20.63 4.47
N THR A 21 -8.35 -19.34 4.78
CA THR A 21 -7.09 -18.56 4.68
C THR A 21 -6.08 -18.91 5.77
N LEU A 22 -6.53 -19.48 6.89
CA LEU A 22 -5.68 -19.93 8.01
C LEU A 22 -5.28 -21.42 7.92
N THR A 23 -5.97 -22.24 7.12
CA THR A 23 -5.66 -23.67 6.95
C THR A 23 -5.36 -24.04 5.51
N SER A 24 -4.22 -23.56 5.00
CA SER A 24 -3.46 -24.28 3.97
C SER A 24 -2.24 -24.94 4.61
N LEU A 25 -2.44 -25.76 5.65
CA LEU A 25 -1.58 -26.88 6.02
C LEU A 25 -2.31 -27.80 7.03
N HIS A 26 -2.62 -29.02 6.57
CA HIS A 26 -2.94 -30.24 7.31
C HIS A 26 -4.10 -30.28 8.34
N ILE A 27 -5.03 -31.18 8.00
CA ILE A 27 -6.14 -31.74 8.78
C ILE A 27 -5.61 -32.53 9.99
N HIS A 28 -6.12 -32.29 11.21
CA HIS A 28 -6.82 -33.29 12.05
C HIS A 28 -7.50 -32.65 13.26
N ALA A 29 -8.68 -33.18 13.59
CA ALA A 29 -9.68 -32.67 14.51
C ALA A 29 -9.27 -32.71 15.99
N PHE A 30 -9.78 -31.78 16.79
CA PHE A 30 -10.10 -32.02 18.20
C PHE A 30 -11.37 -31.25 18.61
N ASN A 31 -12.37 -32.02 19.06
CA ASN A 31 -13.58 -31.56 19.75
C ASN A 31 -13.24 -31.36 21.24
N GLY A 32 -13.70 -30.26 21.84
CA GLY A 32 -13.64 -30.07 23.29
C GLY A 32 -14.21 -28.72 23.71
N GLY A 33 -15.42 -28.74 24.27
CA GLY A 33 -16.10 -27.56 24.80
C GLY A 33 -15.54 -27.12 26.16
N GLY A 34 -15.65 -25.82 26.43
CA GLY A 34 -15.38 -25.22 27.74
C GLY A 34 -15.77 -23.75 27.74
N SER A 35 -16.82 -23.42 28.47
CA SER A 35 -17.26 -22.05 28.76
C SER A 35 -16.34 -21.42 29.82
N HIS A 36 -15.73 -20.27 29.52
CA HIS A 36 -15.12 -19.43 30.54
C HIS A 36 -15.75 -18.04 30.52
N ASP A 37 -16.33 -17.73 31.67
CA ASP A 37 -16.91 -16.45 32.09
C ASP A 37 -15.77 -15.46 32.38
N LEU A 38 -15.81 -14.28 31.76
CA LEU A 38 -14.88 -13.18 32.02
C LEU A 38 -15.70 -11.93 32.35
N THR A 39 -15.92 -11.73 33.65
CA THR A 39 -16.38 -10.46 34.22
C THR A 39 -15.38 -9.35 33.90
N MET A 40 -15.80 -8.41 33.05
CA MET A 40 -15.06 -7.19 32.75
C MET A 40 -15.16 -6.18 33.90
N ALA A 41 -14.00 -5.73 34.39
CA ALA A 41 -13.89 -4.48 35.13
C ALA A 41 -14.07 -3.32 34.12
N THR A 42 -15.11 -2.52 34.33
CA THR A 42 -15.36 -1.28 33.58
C THR A 42 -14.74 -0.12 34.35
N HIS A 43 -13.74 0.53 33.76
CA HIS A 43 -13.36 1.89 34.14
C HIS A 43 -13.17 2.75 32.89
N ASP A 44 -14.12 3.68 32.74
CA ASP A 44 -13.99 5.05 32.24
C ASP A 44 -13.21 5.31 30.95
N PHE A 45 -13.95 5.30 29.82
CA PHE A 45 -13.64 6.12 28.65
C PHE A 45 -14.80 7.08 28.38
N ALA A 46 -14.66 8.31 28.83
CA ALA A 46 -15.57 9.40 28.49
C ALA A 46 -14.90 10.36 27.48
N ASN A 47 -15.62 10.60 26.38
CA ASN A 47 -15.55 11.72 25.43
C ASN A 47 -14.41 11.81 24.41
N ALA A 48 -14.70 11.31 23.21
CA ALA A 48 -14.56 12.09 21.99
C ALA A 48 -15.82 11.89 21.13
N GLY A 49 -16.45 12.99 20.70
CA GLY A 49 -17.77 13.03 20.08
C GLY A 49 -17.90 12.20 18.80
N GLY A 50 -18.89 11.32 18.82
CA GLY A 50 -19.37 10.48 17.73
C GLY A 50 -20.27 9.44 18.36
N ASN A 51 -21.57 9.50 18.10
CA ASN A 51 -22.58 8.67 18.76
C ASN A 51 -22.52 7.23 18.21
N SER A 52 -21.44 6.50 18.47
CA SER A 52 -21.34 5.06 18.22
C SER A 52 -21.32 4.34 19.57
N GLN A 53 -22.29 3.46 19.78
CA GLN A 53 -22.33 2.58 20.95
C GLN A 53 -20.96 1.85 21.10
N PRO A 54 -20.54 1.48 22.32
CA PRO A 54 -19.30 0.72 22.52
C PRO A 54 -19.33 -0.57 21.68
N ILE A 55 -18.19 -0.97 21.10
CA ILE A 55 -18.07 -2.29 20.50
C ILE A 55 -18.08 -3.31 21.63
N THR A 56 -19.07 -4.20 21.63
CA THR A 56 -19.25 -5.17 22.74
C THR A 56 -18.98 -6.62 22.34
N ASN A 57 -18.94 -6.93 21.04
CA ASN A 57 -18.69 -8.30 20.55
C ASN A 57 -18.20 -8.31 19.09
N MET A 58 -17.82 -9.50 18.61
CA MET A 58 -17.32 -9.70 17.24
C MET A 58 -18.39 -9.43 16.18
N ASP A 59 -19.66 -9.77 16.43
CA ASP A 59 -20.74 -9.49 15.48
C ASP A 59 -21.00 -7.98 15.33
N ASP A 60 -20.79 -7.20 16.39
CA ASP A 60 -20.85 -5.74 16.38
C ASP A 60 -19.67 -5.14 15.60
N LEU A 61 -18.45 -5.66 15.81
CA LEU A 61 -17.27 -5.24 15.02
C LEU A 61 -17.42 -5.58 13.53
N MET A 62 -17.86 -6.79 13.22
CA MET A 62 -18.00 -7.29 11.85
C MET A 62 -19.25 -6.73 11.16
N GLY A 63 -20.35 -6.51 11.90
CA GLY A 63 -21.57 -5.85 11.41
C GLY A 63 -21.40 -4.35 11.23
N ARG A 64 -20.40 -3.75 11.88
CA ARG A 64 -19.87 -2.41 11.58
C ARG A 64 -18.90 -2.40 10.42
N GLN A 65 -18.67 -3.50 9.67
CA GLN A 65 -18.08 -3.37 8.34
C GLN A 65 -18.91 -2.31 7.62
N PRO A 66 -18.38 -1.09 7.43
CA PRO A 66 -19.15 -0.11 6.71
C PRO A 66 -19.31 -0.70 5.32
N ASN A 67 -20.50 -0.56 4.72
CA ASN A 67 -20.54 -0.58 3.27
C ASN A 67 -19.41 0.35 2.81
N PRO A 68 -18.37 -0.17 2.12
CA PRO A 68 -17.22 0.65 1.84
C PRO A 68 -17.71 1.86 1.06
N ASN A 69 -17.20 3.06 1.39
CA ASN A 69 -17.63 4.31 0.76
C ASN A 69 -17.51 4.23 -0.78
N VAL A 70 -16.67 3.31 -1.28
CA VAL A 70 -16.64 2.83 -2.66
C VAL A 70 -16.32 1.33 -2.66
N ASN A 71 -17.01 0.51 -3.46
CA ASN A 71 -16.75 -0.93 -3.55
C ASN A 71 -15.45 -1.22 -4.33
N VAL A 72 -14.39 -1.65 -3.63
CA VAL A 72 -13.07 -1.99 -4.21
C VAL A 72 -13.02 -3.50 -4.50
N ASN A 73 -13.18 -3.87 -5.76
CA ASN A 73 -13.15 -5.24 -6.28
C ASN A 73 -11.76 -5.71 -6.71
N GLY A 74 -10.78 -4.82 -6.89
CA GLY A 74 -9.42 -5.21 -7.26
C GLY A 74 -8.34 -4.14 -7.02
N ILE A 75 -7.28 -4.54 -6.31
CA ILE A 75 -6.05 -3.77 -6.13
C ILE A 75 -4.95 -4.38 -6.98
N GLY A 76 -4.44 -3.61 -7.93
CA GLY A 76 -3.29 -3.98 -8.75
C GLY A 76 -2.04 -3.26 -8.30
N ILE A 77 -0.99 -4.03 -8.00
CA ILE A 77 0.34 -3.48 -7.71
C ILE A 77 1.22 -3.68 -8.95
N TYR A 78 1.64 -2.59 -9.59
CA TYR A 78 2.54 -2.65 -10.73
C TYR A 78 3.97 -2.91 -10.27
N VAL A 79 4.56 -4.04 -10.62
CA VAL A 79 5.88 -4.48 -10.19
C VAL A 79 6.82 -4.60 -11.38
N TYR A 80 8.10 -4.33 -11.16
CA TYR A 80 9.13 -4.29 -12.19
C TYR A 80 10.51 -4.66 -11.61
N ASP A 81 11.43 -5.03 -12.49
CA ASP A 81 12.79 -5.41 -12.09
C ASP A 81 13.53 -4.24 -11.43
N GLY A 82 14.29 -4.55 -10.37
CA GLY A 82 15.08 -3.56 -9.63
C GLY A 82 14.26 -2.60 -8.76
N MET A 83 12.95 -2.82 -8.59
CA MET A 83 12.16 -2.14 -7.56
C MET A 83 12.60 -2.56 -6.16
N PHE A 84 12.25 -1.77 -5.15
CA PHE A 84 12.42 -2.14 -3.75
C PHE A 84 11.28 -3.05 -3.29
N SER A 85 11.64 -4.19 -2.68
CA SER A 85 10.69 -5.24 -2.29
C SER A 85 9.59 -4.75 -1.37
N LEU A 86 9.97 -3.99 -0.34
CA LEU A 86 9.04 -3.55 0.71
C LEU A 86 8.06 -2.49 0.21
N ASP A 87 8.40 -1.74 -0.84
CA ASP A 87 7.52 -0.75 -1.46
C ASP A 87 6.28 -1.39 -2.08
N ALA A 88 6.39 -2.63 -2.56
CA ALA A 88 5.28 -3.41 -3.10
C ALA A 88 4.69 -4.37 -2.05
N LEU A 89 5.55 -5.14 -1.38
CA LEU A 89 5.13 -6.22 -0.51
C LEU A 89 4.58 -5.75 0.84
N GLY A 90 5.00 -4.58 1.33
CA GLY A 90 4.40 -3.97 2.53
C GLY A 90 2.92 -3.65 2.33
N PRO A 91 2.57 -2.82 1.32
CA PRO A 91 1.18 -2.61 0.93
C PRO A 91 0.42 -3.90 0.59
N TYR A 92 1.05 -4.83 -0.13
CA TYR A 92 0.44 -6.13 -0.44
C TYR A 92 -0.01 -6.86 0.82
N GLN A 93 0.84 -6.94 1.84
CA GLN A 93 0.51 -7.57 3.12
C GLN A 93 -0.66 -6.85 3.82
N VAL A 94 -0.63 -5.51 3.90
CA VAL A 94 -1.72 -4.73 4.52
C VAL A 94 -3.05 -5.01 3.82
N PHE A 95 -3.08 -4.95 2.50
CA PHE A 95 -4.31 -5.16 1.75
C PHE A 95 -4.82 -6.59 1.84
N LYS A 96 -3.94 -7.60 1.80
CA LYS A 96 -4.33 -9.00 1.98
C LYS A 96 -4.91 -9.24 3.37
N THR A 97 -4.30 -8.65 4.39
CA THR A 97 -4.79 -8.75 5.78
C THR A 97 -6.15 -8.09 5.94
N ALA A 98 -6.38 -6.97 5.24
CA ALA A 98 -7.68 -6.31 5.12
C ALA A 98 -8.70 -7.06 4.23
N GLY A 99 -8.42 -8.28 3.81
CA GLY A 99 -9.33 -9.09 2.97
C GLY A 99 -9.53 -8.57 1.55
N LEU A 100 -8.70 -7.64 1.08
CA LEU A 100 -8.82 -7.04 -0.25
C LEU A 100 -8.23 -7.97 -1.33
N LYS A 101 -8.87 -7.97 -2.50
CA LYS A 101 -8.38 -8.72 -3.66
C LYS A 101 -7.18 -8.01 -4.29
N THR A 102 -6.00 -8.35 -3.82
CA THR A 102 -4.73 -7.79 -4.31
C THR A 102 -3.96 -8.76 -5.20
N PHE A 103 -3.42 -8.28 -6.31
CA PHE A 103 -2.60 -9.04 -7.26
C PHE A 103 -1.49 -8.18 -7.86
N LEU A 104 -0.47 -8.84 -8.39
CA LEU A 104 0.72 -8.23 -8.97
C LEU A 104 0.60 -8.16 -10.49
N ILE A 105 0.99 -7.02 -11.05
CA ILE A 105 0.95 -6.72 -12.47
C ILE A 105 2.36 -6.35 -12.92
N ALA A 106 2.85 -6.88 -14.02
CA ALA A 106 4.10 -6.41 -14.61
C ALA A 106 3.92 -6.16 -16.11
N LYS A 107 4.95 -5.62 -16.76
CA LYS A 107 4.93 -5.42 -18.22
C LYS A 107 4.60 -6.72 -18.97
N LYS A 108 5.20 -7.83 -18.53
CA LYS A 108 4.95 -9.19 -19.04
C LYS A 108 4.76 -10.15 -17.88
N LYS A 109 3.99 -11.23 -18.09
CA LYS A 109 3.93 -12.34 -17.12
C LYS A 109 5.30 -12.99 -16.96
N GLY A 110 5.51 -13.60 -15.80
CA GLY A 110 6.72 -14.34 -15.48
C GLY A 110 7.20 -13.97 -14.09
N ASN A 111 8.51 -13.99 -13.93
CA ASN A 111 9.16 -13.61 -12.69
C ASN A 111 9.79 -12.23 -12.83
N ILE A 112 9.73 -11.45 -11.76
CA ILE A 112 10.49 -10.21 -11.61
C ILE A 112 11.49 -10.36 -10.48
N THR A 113 12.65 -9.71 -10.61
CA THR A 113 13.71 -9.72 -9.59
C THR A 113 13.93 -8.32 -9.03
N MET A 114 13.72 -8.18 -7.73
CA MET A 114 13.87 -6.93 -6.99
C MET A 114 15.35 -6.59 -6.78
N SER A 115 15.65 -5.36 -6.37
CA SER A 115 17.04 -4.90 -6.21
C SER A 115 17.86 -5.67 -5.17
N ASN A 116 17.19 -6.37 -4.26
CA ASN A 116 17.81 -7.20 -3.22
C ASN A 116 17.96 -8.68 -3.64
N GLY A 117 17.66 -9.02 -4.89
CA GLY A 117 17.73 -10.38 -5.42
C GLY A 117 16.51 -11.25 -5.14
N LEU A 118 15.49 -10.74 -4.43
CA LEU A 118 14.22 -11.48 -4.26
C LEU A 118 13.49 -11.56 -5.60
N THR A 119 13.14 -12.78 -6.00
CA THR A 119 12.36 -13.05 -7.21
C THR A 119 10.96 -13.50 -6.84
N ILE A 120 9.95 -12.92 -7.49
CA ILE A 120 8.53 -13.30 -7.30
C ILE A 120 7.84 -13.54 -8.63
N ALA A 121 6.83 -14.41 -8.61
CA ALA A 121 5.93 -14.62 -9.74
C ALA A 121 4.89 -13.50 -9.84
N VAL A 122 4.56 -13.11 -11.07
CA VAL A 122 3.58 -12.06 -11.38
C VAL A 122 2.26 -12.68 -11.84
N ASP A 123 1.14 -12.19 -11.31
CA ASP A 123 -0.20 -12.70 -11.62
C ASP A 123 -0.68 -12.33 -13.04
N LYS A 124 -0.43 -11.08 -13.46
CA LYS A 124 -0.96 -10.50 -14.70
C LYS A 124 0.05 -9.64 -15.45
N SER A 125 -0.09 -9.55 -16.77
CA SER A 125 0.58 -8.51 -17.57
C SER A 125 -0.30 -7.26 -17.69
N ILE A 126 0.32 -6.13 -18.02
CA ILE A 126 -0.40 -4.87 -18.33
C ILE A 126 -1.44 -5.04 -19.44
N SER A 127 -1.21 -5.96 -20.40
CA SER A 127 -2.14 -6.25 -21.49
C SER A 127 -3.42 -6.96 -21.05
N GLU A 128 -3.43 -7.60 -19.88
CA GLU A 128 -4.60 -8.29 -19.32
C GLU A 128 -5.43 -7.41 -18.38
N VAL A 129 -4.94 -6.21 -18.07
CA VAL A 129 -5.55 -5.31 -17.09
C VAL A 129 -5.88 -3.99 -17.77
N THR A 130 -7.17 -3.77 -18.01
CA THR A 130 -7.69 -2.54 -18.63
C THR A 130 -8.38 -1.60 -17.65
N GLN A 131 -8.67 -2.08 -16.43
CA GLN A 131 -9.29 -1.32 -15.35
C GLN A 131 -8.87 -1.85 -13.99
N LEU A 132 -8.81 -0.97 -12.98
CA LEU A 132 -8.55 -1.29 -11.58
C LEU A 132 -9.33 -0.34 -10.69
N ASP A 133 -9.65 -0.75 -9.46
CA ASP A 133 -10.19 0.17 -8.47
C ASP A 133 -9.07 0.94 -7.76
N VAL A 134 -7.97 0.25 -7.45
CA VAL A 134 -6.76 0.83 -6.88
C VAL A 134 -5.53 0.38 -7.66
N LEU A 135 -4.75 1.35 -8.13
CA LEU A 135 -3.41 1.13 -8.67
C LEU A 135 -2.38 1.51 -7.60
N LEU A 136 -1.36 0.67 -7.41
CA LEU A 136 -0.18 1.01 -6.59
C LEU A 136 1.10 0.86 -7.39
N ILE A 137 1.90 1.94 -7.41
CA ILE A 137 3.21 2.00 -8.03
C ILE A 137 4.31 2.04 -6.93
N PRO A 138 5.09 0.97 -6.74
CA PRO A 138 6.22 0.95 -5.81
C PRO A 138 7.38 1.78 -6.37
N GLY A 139 8.39 2.02 -5.52
CA GLY A 139 9.62 2.69 -5.91
C GLY A 139 10.83 1.76 -5.95
N GLY A 140 12.01 2.38 -5.95
CA GLY A 140 13.32 1.79 -6.15
C GLY A 140 14.36 2.85 -6.51
N ALA A 141 15.49 2.42 -7.07
CA ALA A 141 16.53 3.32 -7.58
C ALA A 141 16.53 3.31 -9.12
N GLY A 142 17.58 2.77 -9.74
CA GLY A 142 17.73 2.72 -11.20
C GLY A 142 16.55 2.08 -11.92
N GLY A 143 15.97 0.99 -11.37
CA GLY A 143 14.78 0.35 -11.94
C GLY A 143 13.58 1.31 -12.07
N THR A 144 13.40 2.20 -11.09
CA THR A 144 12.31 3.21 -11.11
C THR A 144 12.58 4.26 -12.18
N ALA A 145 13.83 4.72 -12.26
CA ALA A 145 14.23 5.68 -13.27
C ALA A 145 14.02 5.13 -14.70
N MET A 146 14.22 3.83 -14.92
CA MET A 146 13.88 3.18 -16.21
C MET A 146 12.38 3.19 -16.52
N GLN A 147 11.53 3.02 -15.50
CA GLN A 147 10.08 3.10 -15.72
C GLN A 147 9.63 4.51 -16.12
N THR A 148 10.36 5.57 -15.74
CA THR A 148 10.00 6.95 -16.12
C THR A 148 10.20 7.29 -17.60
N ILE A 149 10.78 6.38 -18.40
CA ILE A 149 10.96 6.55 -19.84
C ILE A 149 10.32 5.43 -20.66
N ASP A 150 9.71 4.45 -20.01
CA ASP A 150 9.02 3.36 -20.70
C ASP A 150 7.62 3.83 -21.10
N THR A 151 7.50 4.37 -22.31
CA THR A 151 6.25 4.97 -22.82
C THR A 151 5.08 3.99 -22.79
N GLU A 152 5.32 2.70 -23.02
CA GLU A 152 4.27 1.67 -22.95
C GLU A 152 3.68 1.56 -21.53
N ILE A 153 4.53 1.68 -20.51
CA ILE A 153 4.12 1.65 -19.10
C ILE A 153 3.43 2.95 -18.71
N LEU A 154 3.97 4.10 -19.11
CA LEU A 154 3.38 5.39 -18.81
C LEU A 154 1.97 5.52 -19.43
N ASP A 155 1.82 5.12 -20.70
CA ASP A 155 0.52 5.11 -21.38
C ASP A 155 -0.47 4.15 -20.70
N TRP A 156 -0.01 2.98 -20.24
CA TRP A 156 -0.85 2.04 -19.51
C TRP A 156 -1.29 2.62 -18.16
N ILE A 157 -0.38 3.25 -17.41
CA ILE A 157 -0.69 3.90 -16.13
C ILE A 157 -1.74 5.01 -16.33
N GLN A 158 -1.60 5.84 -17.36
CA GLN A 158 -2.59 6.87 -17.69
C GLN A 158 -3.97 6.27 -17.98
N LYS A 159 -4.04 5.18 -18.75
CA LYS A 159 -5.31 4.50 -19.05
C LYS A 159 -5.95 3.90 -17.81
N ILE A 160 -5.16 3.28 -16.93
CA ILE A 160 -5.67 2.76 -15.66
C ILE A 160 -6.16 3.89 -14.76
N ASP A 161 -5.42 5.01 -14.68
CA ASP A 161 -5.83 6.17 -13.89
C ASP A 161 -7.18 6.73 -14.32
N GLN A 162 -7.57 6.65 -15.60
CA GLN A 162 -8.90 7.08 -16.04
C GLN A 162 -10.04 6.25 -15.43
N THR A 163 -9.76 5.01 -15.02
CA THR A 163 -10.76 4.07 -14.48
C THR A 163 -10.64 3.84 -12.98
N SER A 164 -9.49 4.16 -12.39
CA SER A 164 -9.25 3.91 -10.97
C SER A 164 -9.99 4.86 -10.05
N ILE A 165 -10.41 4.34 -8.90
CA ILE A 165 -10.94 5.14 -7.80
C ILE A 165 -9.77 5.81 -7.08
N TYR A 166 -8.67 5.09 -6.88
CA TYR A 166 -7.43 5.63 -6.32
C TYR A 166 -6.20 5.22 -7.14
N THR A 167 -5.30 6.16 -7.33
CA THR A 167 -3.98 5.92 -7.93
C THR A 167 -2.94 6.26 -6.89
N THR A 168 -2.11 5.28 -6.56
CA THR A 168 -1.25 5.35 -5.38
C THR A 168 0.20 5.05 -5.73
N SER A 169 1.13 5.58 -4.94
CA SER A 169 2.55 5.23 -5.08
C SER A 169 3.29 5.25 -3.76
N VAL A 170 4.32 4.42 -3.68
CA VAL A 170 5.25 4.37 -2.55
C VAL A 170 6.62 4.87 -2.99
N CYS A 171 7.31 5.63 -2.13
CA CYS A 171 8.71 6.01 -2.33
C CYS A 171 8.90 6.77 -3.65
N THR A 172 9.89 6.38 -4.45
CA THR A 172 10.16 6.95 -5.78
C THR A 172 9.16 6.51 -6.85
N GLY A 173 8.17 5.65 -6.54
CA GLY A 173 7.06 5.35 -7.44
C GLY A 173 6.26 6.60 -7.86
N ALA A 174 6.27 7.64 -7.02
CA ALA A 174 5.72 8.95 -7.35
C ALA A 174 6.44 9.59 -8.56
N TRP A 175 7.69 9.25 -8.86
CA TRP A 175 8.40 9.72 -10.05
C TRP A 175 7.81 9.11 -11.33
N ILE A 176 7.31 7.87 -11.27
CA ILE A 176 6.64 7.22 -12.39
C ILE A 176 5.28 7.89 -12.63
N LEU A 177 4.52 8.15 -11.56
CA LEU A 177 3.27 8.90 -11.67
C LEU A 177 3.49 10.32 -12.22
N GLY A 178 4.55 11.00 -11.76
CA GLY A 178 4.96 12.30 -12.28
C GLY A 178 5.36 12.27 -13.74
N ALA A 179 6.13 11.27 -14.17
CA ALA A 179 6.50 11.06 -15.57
C ALA A 179 5.28 10.73 -16.46
N ALA A 180 4.26 10.07 -15.90
CA ALA A 180 2.97 9.86 -16.56
C ALA A 180 2.09 11.13 -16.60
N GLY A 181 2.55 12.26 -16.06
CA GLY A 181 1.81 13.54 -16.03
C GLY A 181 0.67 13.58 -15.02
N LEU A 182 0.59 12.63 -14.08
CA LEU A 182 -0.56 12.49 -13.18
C LEU A 182 -0.48 13.35 -11.92
N LEU A 183 0.68 13.96 -11.65
CA LEU A 183 0.92 14.73 -10.43
C LEU A 183 1.03 16.26 -10.66
N GLU A 184 0.76 16.74 -11.88
CA GLU A 184 0.82 18.17 -12.17
C GLU A 184 -0.22 18.96 -11.33
N GLY A 185 0.27 19.95 -10.59
CA GLY A 185 -0.52 20.75 -9.65
C GLY A 185 -1.07 19.97 -8.45
N LYS A 186 -0.45 18.84 -8.08
CA LYS A 186 -0.88 18.00 -6.96
C LYS A 186 0.08 18.06 -5.78
N ASP A 187 -0.48 18.00 -4.58
CA ASP A 187 0.27 17.71 -3.35
C ASP A 187 0.75 16.26 -3.36
N ALA A 188 2.07 16.04 -3.23
CA ALA A 188 2.67 14.71 -3.26
C ALA A 188 3.78 14.50 -2.24
N SER A 189 4.00 13.24 -1.87
CA SER A 189 5.14 12.75 -1.11
C SER A 189 5.94 11.75 -1.94
N THR A 190 7.24 11.67 -1.69
CA THR A 190 8.13 10.68 -2.31
C THR A 190 9.29 10.36 -1.36
N HIS A 191 10.20 9.49 -1.78
CA HIS A 191 11.43 9.20 -1.03
C HIS A 191 12.21 10.49 -0.73
N TRP A 192 12.84 10.58 0.45
CA TRP A 192 13.51 11.79 0.93
C TRP A 192 14.63 12.30 0.01
N TYR A 193 15.27 11.40 -0.73
CA TYR A 193 16.36 11.72 -1.63
C TYR A 193 15.87 12.62 -2.76
N ARG A 194 16.39 13.85 -2.80
CA ARG A 194 16.08 14.88 -3.81
C ARG A 194 14.55 15.10 -3.99
N ALA A 195 13.76 14.87 -2.92
CA ALA A 195 12.30 14.79 -2.99
C ALA A 195 11.63 16.04 -3.61
N ASN A 196 11.98 17.21 -3.07
CA ASN A 196 11.43 18.49 -3.53
C ASN A 196 11.80 18.77 -5.00
N GLU A 197 13.08 18.57 -5.33
CA GLU A 197 13.63 18.78 -6.66
C GLU A 197 12.92 17.90 -7.70
N MET A 198 12.77 16.61 -7.40
CA MET A 198 12.12 15.65 -8.29
C MET A 198 10.61 15.90 -8.44
N LEU A 199 9.88 16.20 -7.36
CA LEU A 199 8.44 16.46 -7.47
C LEU A 199 8.15 17.77 -8.19
N THR A 200 8.92 18.84 -7.90
CA THR A 200 8.82 20.12 -8.61
C THR A 200 9.05 19.92 -10.11
N LYS A 201 10.03 19.08 -10.47
CA LYS A 201 10.30 18.70 -11.87
C LYS A 201 9.10 18.01 -12.55
N PHE A 202 8.27 17.29 -11.80
CA PHE A 202 7.03 16.71 -12.32
C PHE A 202 5.79 17.59 -12.15
N GLY A 203 5.98 18.88 -11.81
CA GLY A 203 4.89 19.83 -11.59
C GLY A 203 4.10 19.60 -10.30
N ALA A 204 4.62 18.80 -9.36
CA ALA A 204 3.96 18.46 -8.11
C ALA A 204 4.55 19.22 -6.91
N ASP A 205 3.71 19.51 -5.92
CA ASP A 205 4.10 20.20 -4.69
C ASP A 205 4.53 19.18 -3.61
N TYR A 206 5.80 19.23 -3.20
CA TYR A 206 6.31 18.30 -2.19
C TYR A 206 5.87 18.68 -0.77
N THR A 207 5.13 17.79 -0.12
CA THR A 207 4.56 18.07 1.21
C THR A 207 5.47 17.76 2.40
N GLY A 208 6.52 16.95 2.22
CA GLY A 208 7.34 16.46 3.33
C GLY A 208 6.65 15.49 4.30
N LYS A 209 5.40 15.09 4.02
CA LYS A 209 4.62 14.17 4.88
C LYS A 209 5.05 12.72 4.68
N ARG A 210 4.72 11.87 5.66
CA ARG A 210 4.95 10.41 5.55
C ARG A 210 4.08 9.79 4.46
N TRP A 211 2.87 10.31 4.30
CA TRP A 211 2.01 10.07 3.15
C TRP A 211 1.12 11.30 2.93
N THR A 212 0.64 11.47 1.70
CA THR A 212 -0.20 12.57 1.25
C THR A 212 -1.34 12.03 0.43
N ARG A 213 -2.52 12.60 0.63
CA ARG A 213 -3.68 12.40 -0.23
C ARG A 213 -4.07 13.74 -0.85
N ASP A 214 -4.17 13.78 -2.18
CA ASP A 214 -4.77 14.86 -2.95
C ASP A 214 -5.81 14.26 -3.89
N GLY A 215 -7.09 14.48 -3.57
CA GLY A 215 -8.21 13.86 -4.27
C GLY A 215 -8.12 12.33 -4.29
N LYS A 216 -7.92 11.77 -5.49
CA LYS A 216 -7.74 10.32 -5.73
C LYS A 216 -6.30 9.84 -5.66
N TYR A 217 -5.32 10.75 -5.62
CA TYR A 217 -3.90 10.41 -5.61
C TYR A 217 -3.40 10.25 -4.17
N TRP A 218 -2.81 9.09 -3.87
CA TRP A 218 -2.19 8.82 -2.57
C TRP A 218 -0.72 8.49 -2.76
N THR A 219 0.17 9.30 -2.21
CA THR A 219 1.61 9.13 -2.38
C THR A 219 2.27 9.03 -1.02
N SER A 220 3.23 8.11 -0.85
CA SER A 220 3.97 7.95 0.40
C SER A 220 5.44 8.28 0.26
N ALA A 221 6.06 8.60 1.40
CA ALA A 221 7.50 8.68 1.53
C ALA A 221 8.17 7.30 1.32
N GLY A 222 9.45 7.21 1.68
CA GLY A 222 10.29 6.05 1.42
C GLY A 222 9.84 4.77 2.12
N VAL A 223 9.84 3.68 1.35
CA VAL A 223 9.90 2.29 1.78
C VAL A 223 8.82 1.88 2.79
N THR A 224 9.10 1.98 4.09
CA THR A 224 8.17 1.56 5.13
C THR A 224 6.92 2.45 5.22
N ALA A 225 6.97 3.66 4.65
CA ALA A 225 5.81 4.54 4.60
C ALA A 225 4.65 3.98 3.76
N GLY A 226 4.91 3.01 2.88
CA GLY A 226 3.86 2.31 2.14
C GLY A 226 2.92 1.51 3.04
N LEU A 227 3.41 1.00 4.17
CA LEU A 227 2.58 0.32 5.18
C LEU A 227 1.57 1.30 5.77
N ASP A 228 2.04 2.47 6.23
CA ASP A 228 1.18 3.50 6.83
C ASP A 228 0.16 4.09 5.84
N MET A 229 0.57 4.35 4.60
CA MET A 229 -0.34 4.83 3.56
C MET A 229 -1.44 3.78 3.28
N SER A 230 -1.06 2.50 3.24
CA SER A 230 -2.01 1.41 2.99
C SER A 230 -3.00 1.26 4.15
N LEU A 231 -2.53 1.37 5.39
CA LEU A 231 -3.41 1.39 6.57
C LEU A 231 -4.33 2.61 6.58
N ALA A 232 -3.82 3.78 6.16
CA ALA A 232 -4.64 4.98 6.01
C ALA A 232 -5.71 4.83 4.92
N LEU A 233 -5.40 4.13 3.82
CA LEU A 233 -6.37 3.78 2.78
C LEU A 233 -7.40 2.77 3.29
N VAL A 234 -6.99 1.73 4.03
CA VAL A 234 -7.91 0.79 4.70
C VAL A 234 -8.85 1.54 5.64
N ASN A 235 -8.33 2.48 6.44
CA ASN A 235 -9.15 3.33 7.31
C ASN A 235 -10.12 4.23 6.53
N HIS A 236 -9.70 4.73 5.37
CA HIS A 236 -10.58 5.52 4.51
C HIS A 236 -11.74 4.69 3.95
N LEU A 237 -11.49 3.41 3.63
CA LEU A 237 -12.46 2.49 3.04
C LEU A 237 -13.40 1.87 4.09
N PHE A 238 -12.87 1.46 5.23
CA PHE A 238 -13.54 0.60 6.20
C PHE A 238 -13.63 1.17 7.62
N GLY A 239 -13.12 2.37 7.85
CA GLY A 239 -13.18 3.03 9.15
C GLY A 239 -12.14 2.53 10.17
N LYS A 240 -12.21 3.15 11.34
CA LYS A 240 -11.18 3.09 12.38
C LYS A 240 -11.05 1.70 12.98
N GLU A 241 -12.16 1.10 13.38
CA GLU A 241 -12.15 -0.12 14.17
C GLU A 241 -11.74 -1.34 13.34
N TYR A 242 -12.15 -1.40 12.07
CA TYR A 242 -11.64 -2.41 11.14
C TYR A 242 -10.13 -2.26 10.91
N THR A 243 -9.65 -1.02 10.77
CA THR A 243 -8.21 -0.77 10.61
C THR A 243 -7.43 -1.16 11.85
N GLN A 244 -7.97 -0.92 13.06
CA GLN A 244 -7.35 -1.38 14.31
C GLN A 244 -7.25 -2.91 14.36
N ALA A 245 -8.27 -3.63 13.88
CA ALA A 245 -8.21 -5.09 13.78
C ALA A 245 -7.13 -5.56 12.79
N VAL A 246 -7.02 -4.92 11.62
CA VAL A 246 -5.96 -5.22 10.63
C VAL A 246 -4.57 -4.92 11.21
N MET A 247 -4.41 -3.79 11.89
CA MET A 247 -3.15 -3.45 12.56
C MET A 247 -2.78 -4.48 13.63
N LEU A 248 -3.77 -4.95 14.42
CA LEU A 248 -3.54 -5.93 15.46
C LEU A 248 -3.19 -7.32 14.89
N ASP A 249 -3.85 -7.76 13.82
CA ASP A 249 -3.55 -9.05 13.16
C ASP A 249 -2.12 -9.08 12.58
N MET A 250 -1.63 -7.92 12.14
CA MET A 250 -0.24 -7.77 11.69
C MET A 250 0.76 -7.49 12.83
N GLU A 251 0.27 -7.28 14.06
CA GLU A 251 1.04 -6.68 15.16
C GLU A 251 1.84 -5.44 14.71
N TYR A 252 1.19 -4.54 13.96
CA TYR A 252 1.82 -3.32 13.46
C TYR A 252 2.01 -2.28 14.57
N ASP A 253 2.99 -2.53 15.44
CA ASP A 253 3.49 -1.66 16.52
C ASP A 253 5.01 -1.43 16.33
N PRO A 254 5.41 -0.54 15.41
CA PRO A 254 6.82 -0.38 15.09
C PRO A 254 7.61 0.24 16.25
N GLN A 255 8.64 -0.47 16.72
CA GLN A 255 9.58 -0.01 17.74
C GLN A 255 11.02 0.04 17.18
N PRO A 256 11.39 1.10 16.42
CA PRO A 256 12.75 1.21 15.89
C PRO A 256 13.79 1.22 17.03
N PRO A 257 14.85 0.39 16.96
CA PRO A 257 15.79 0.22 18.07
C PRO A 257 16.71 1.42 18.30
N ILE A 258 16.79 2.34 17.34
CA ILE A 258 17.61 3.55 17.40
C ILE A 258 16.86 4.74 16.77
N LYS A 259 17.16 5.95 17.24
CA LYS A 259 16.63 7.18 16.64
C LYS A 259 17.23 7.38 15.23
N GLY A 260 16.37 7.43 14.23
CA GLY A 260 16.77 7.61 12.83
C GLY A 260 15.57 7.59 11.87
N GLY A 261 15.80 7.19 10.63
CA GLY A 261 14.74 6.93 9.64
C GLY A 261 14.15 8.17 8.95
N SER A 262 14.67 9.36 9.23
CA SER A 262 14.35 10.58 8.48
C SER A 262 15.52 11.56 8.56
N VAL A 263 15.66 12.46 7.59
CA VAL A 263 16.73 13.47 7.56
C VAL A 263 16.79 14.25 8.88
N LYS A 264 15.65 14.64 9.44
CA LYS A 264 15.56 15.41 10.70
C LYS A 264 15.90 14.60 11.95
N LYS A 265 15.75 13.26 11.92
CA LYS A 265 16.03 12.37 13.06
C LYS A 265 17.41 11.72 13.00
N SER A 266 18.09 11.81 11.85
CA SER A 266 19.42 11.24 11.63
C SER A 266 20.53 12.24 11.94
N VAL A 267 21.71 11.74 12.29
CA VAL A 267 22.92 12.56 12.43
C VAL A 267 23.25 13.21 11.06
N PRO A 268 23.58 14.52 11.00
CA PRO A 268 23.78 15.23 9.73
C PRO A 268 24.78 14.56 8.77
N ILE A 269 25.92 14.07 9.28
CA ILE A 269 26.91 13.40 8.43
C ILE A 269 26.36 12.11 7.82
N ILE A 270 25.52 11.35 8.54
CA ILE A 270 24.90 10.14 7.99
C ILE A 270 23.90 10.50 6.90
N ALA A 271 23.11 11.56 7.09
CA ALA A 271 22.19 12.03 6.05
C ALA A 271 22.94 12.51 4.79
N GLN A 272 24.10 13.15 4.95
CA GLN A 272 24.94 13.56 3.82
C GLN A 272 25.55 12.36 3.10
N LEU A 273 26.19 11.43 3.82
CA LEU A 273 26.78 10.23 3.22
C LEU A 273 25.75 9.39 2.45
N MET A 274 24.54 9.26 2.99
CA MET A 274 23.44 8.59 2.29
C MET A 274 23.02 9.35 1.03
N ARG A 275 23.05 10.69 1.04
CA ARG A 275 22.75 11.49 -0.15
C ARG A 275 23.82 11.30 -1.21
N ASP A 276 25.09 11.33 -0.83
CA ASP A 276 26.23 11.14 -1.74
C ASP A 276 26.18 9.74 -2.37
N MET A 277 25.82 8.72 -1.59
CA MET A 277 25.59 7.36 -2.10
C MET A 277 24.48 7.33 -3.16
N TYR A 278 23.35 8.00 -2.95
CA TYR A 278 22.30 8.05 -3.97
C TYR A 278 22.67 8.94 -5.17
N ASP A 279 23.36 10.06 -4.94
CA ASP A 279 23.87 10.93 -6.01
C ASP A 279 24.80 10.11 -6.92
N PHE A 280 25.67 9.25 -6.38
CA PHE A 280 26.53 8.36 -7.18
C PHE A 280 25.74 7.50 -8.19
N PHE A 281 24.55 7.03 -7.84
CA PHE A 281 23.73 6.18 -8.71
C PHE A 281 22.71 6.94 -9.56
N LEU A 282 22.24 8.10 -9.10
CA LEU A 282 21.02 8.75 -9.63
C LEU A 282 21.21 10.21 -10.01
N ILE A 283 22.38 10.83 -9.81
CA ILE A 283 22.51 12.26 -10.08
C ILE A 283 22.29 12.61 -11.57
N ASN A 284 22.73 11.75 -12.49
CA ASN A 284 22.49 11.96 -13.93
C ASN A 284 21.00 11.93 -14.27
N PHE A 285 20.23 11.05 -13.62
CA PHE A 285 18.77 11.02 -13.73
C PHE A 285 18.12 12.30 -13.20
N VAL A 286 18.53 12.73 -12.00
CA VAL A 286 18.00 13.94 -11.35
C VAL A 286 18.24 15.17 -12.22
N ASN A 287 19.46 15.32 -12.73
CA ASN A 287 19.88 16.44 -13.57
C ASN A 287 19.36 16.37 -15.02
N CYS A 288 18.71 15.27 -15.41
CA CYS A 288 18.22 15.10 -16.78
C CYS A 288 17.18 16.17 -17.14
N PRO A 289 17.10 16.67 -18.38
CA PRO A 289 16.04 17.58 -18.78
C PRO A 289 14.63 17.02 -18.56
N LEU A 290 13.66 17.91 -18.48
CA LEU A 290 12.23 17.57 -18.44
C LEU A 290 11.83 16.77 -19.68
N GLY A 291 10.91 15.81 -19.51
CA GLY A 291 10.31 15.02 -20.62
C GLY A 291 10.92 13.63 -20.85
N THR A 292 12.19 13.39 -20.50
CA THR A 292 12.82 12.05 -20.61
C THR A 292 13.79 11.74 -19.47
N PRO A 293 13.42 11.91 -18.19
CA PRO A 293 14.38 11.94 -17.09
C PRO A 293 15.24 10.67 -16.95
N GLY A 294 14.71 9.49 -17.31
CA GLY A 294 15.47 8.23 -17.36
C GLY A 294 16.56 8.13 -18.43
N ALA A 295 16.49 8.93 -19.50
CA ALA A 295 17.39 8.80 -20.65
C ALA A 295 18.85 9.15 -20.30
N CYS A 296 19.04 10.03 -19.32
CA CYS A 296 20.37 10.47 -18.91
C CYS A 296 21.13 9.46 -18.04
N LEU A 297 20.51 8.35 -17.63
CA LEU A 297 21.23 7.30 -16.87
C LEU A 297 22.25 6.53 -17.71
N PHE A 298 22.16 6.62 -19.04
CA PHE A 298 23.04 5.91 -19.97
C PHE A 298 24.09 6.81 -20.62
N ASN A 299 24.16 8.09 -20.22
CA ASN A 299 25.10 9.09 -20.73
C ASN A 299 26.21 9.39 -19.74
#